data_AF-A0A6P6WT08-F1
#
_entry.id   AF-A0A6P6WT08-F1
#
_cell.length_a   1.000
_cell.length_b   1.000
_cell.length_c   1.000
_cell.angle_alpha   90.00
_cell.angle_beta   90.00
_cell.angle_gamma   90.00
#
_symmetry.space_group_name_H-M   'P 1'
#
loop_
_entity.id
_entity.type
_entity.pdbx_description
1 polymer ?
#
loop_
_entity_poly.entity_id
_entity_poly.type
_entity_poly.pdbx_seq_one_letter_code
_entity_poly.pdbx_strand_id
1 'polypeptide(L)'
;MILASALHYLHDHCETEIVHCDLKPSNILLDNDLVAHVGDFGLARLLPKPVNTSSEQRTSSTIAIKGSIGYAVPEYGMGLAASTQGDVYSYCILLLEMITGRRPTDDMFVGDLDLHNYVNRALHE
;
A
#
# COMPACT_ATOMS: atom_id res chain seq x y z
N MET A 1 -3.88 -7.28 13.23
CA MET A 1 -5.31 -7.58 12.94
C MET A 1 -6.10 -6.35 12.52
N ILE A 2 -6.01 -5.21 13.23
CA ILE A 2 -6.86 -4.03 12.96
C ILE A 2 -6.63 -3.42 11.56
N LEU A 3 -5.37 -3.26 11.14
CA LEU A 3 -5.07 -2.65 9.84
C LEU A 3 -5.52 -3.51 8.64
N ALA A 4 -5.37 -4.84 8.74
CA ALA A 4 -5.90 -5.76 7.73
C ALA A 4 -7.44 -5.69 7.63
N SER A 5 -8.13 -5.54 8.76
CA SER A 5 -9.59 -5.35 8.77
C SER A 5 -10.02 -4.04 8.14
N ALA A 6 -9.31 -2.93 8.41
CA ALA A 6 -9.56 -1.66 7.75
C ALA A 6 -9.36 -1.76 6.23
N LEU A 7 -8.32 -2.47 5.79
CA LEU A 7 -8.03 -2.64 4.37
C LEU A 7 -9.10 -3.49 3.68
N HIS A 8 -9.49 -4.61 4.30
CA HIS A 8 -10.57 -5.46 3.83
C HIS A 8 -11.92 -4.72 3.77
N TYR A 9 -12.15 -3.79 4.69
CA TYR A 9 -13.34 -2.93 4.65
C TYR A 9 -13.34 -2.03 3.41
N LEU A 10 -12.23 -1.34 3.15
CA LEU A 10 -12.07 -0.46 1.98
C LEU A 10 -12.20 -1.21 0.66
N HIS A 11 -11.63 -2.42 0.58
CA HIS A 11 -11.60 -3.21 -0.65
C HIS A 11 -12.95 -3.88 -0.93
N ASP A 12 -13.55 -4.55 0.07
CA ASP A 12 -14.66 -5.47 -0.18
C ASP A 12 -16.01 -5.02 0.40
N HIS A 13 -16.00 -4.16 1.42
CA HIS A 13 -17.21 -3.81 2.18
C HIS A 13 -17.79 -2.43 1.86
N CYS A 14 -17.05 -1.58 1.14
CA CYS A 14 -17.58 -0.34 0.60
C CYS A 14 -18.47 -0.61 -0.64
N GLU A 15 -19.45 0.26 -0.87
CA GLU A 15 -20.33 0.19 -2.04
C GLU A 15 -19.51 0.26 -3.34
N THR A 16 -18.55 1.18 -3.37
CA THR A 16 -17.49 1.27 -4.38
C THR A 16 -16.17 0.87 -3.75
N GLU A 17 -15.40 0.01 -4.42
CA GLU A 17 -14.08 -0.43 -3.94
C GLU A 17 -13.15 0.78 -3.81
N ILE A 18 -12.46 0.90 -2.68
CA ILE A 18 -11.56 2.01 -2.36
C ILE A 18 -10.14 1.50 -2.26
N VAL A 19 -9.26 1.97 -3.15
CA VAL A 19 -7.81 1.72 -3.07
C VAL A 19 -7.14 2.93 -2.45
N HIS A 20 -6.38 2.76 -1.36
CA HIS A 20 -5.76 3.86 -0.62
C HIS A 20 -4.56 4.49 -1.35
N CYS A 21 -3.73 3.67 -2.00
CA CYS A 21 -2.54 4.05 -2.77
C CYS A 21 -1.37 4.69 -1.99
N ASP A 22 -1.44 4.84 -0.67
CA ASP A 22 -0.38 5.48 0.13
C ASP A 22 -0.32 4.97 1.59
N LEU A 23 -0.33 3.64 1.76
CA LEU A 23 -0.19 3.07 3.09
C LEU A 23 1.27 3.15 3.55
N LYS A 24 1.48 3.78 4.69
CA LYS A 24 2.77 3.96 5.37
C LYS A 24 2.52 4.26 6.86
N PRO A 25 3.52 4.08 7.75
CA PRO A 25 3.34 4.32 9.17
C PRO A 25 2.76 5.69 9.53
N SER A 26 3.16 6.77 8.83
CA SER A 26 2.65 8.12 9.11
C SER A 26 1.15 8.29 8.81
N ASN A 27 0.57 7.39 8.01
CA ASN A 27 -0.84 7.40 7.64
C ASN A 27 -1.67 6.44 8.52
N ILE A 28 -1.03 5.77 9.49
CA ILE A 28 -1.71 4.96 10.50
C ILE A 28 -1.73 5.75 11.81
N LEU A 29 -2.89 6.31 12.13
CA LEU A 29 -3.11 7.09 13.33
C LEU A 29 -3.44 6.15 14.49
N LEU A 30 -2.95 6.47 15.69
CA LEU A 30 -3.30 5.76 16.92
C LEU A 30 -4.11 6.70 17.80
N ASP A 31 -5.25 6.22 18.30
CA ASP A 31 -6.03 6.95 19.31
C ASP A 31 -5.54 6.64 20.73
N ASN A 32 -6.24 7.19 21.73
CA ASN A 32 -5.90 7.04 23.14
C ASN A 32 -5.96 5.58 23.64
N ASP A 33 -6.72 4.72 22.95
CA ASP A 33 -6.87 3.30 23.26
C ASP A 33 -5.93 2.41 22.44
N LEU A 34 -4.97 3.04 21.73
CA LEU A 34 -4.03 2.39 20.81
C LEU A 34 -4.71 1.63 19.67
N VAL A 35 -5.93 2.06 19.30
CA VAL A 35 -6.61 1.54 18.12
C VAL A 35 -6.05 2.25 16.90
N ALA A 36 -5.70 1.45 15.89
CA ALA A 36 -5.18 1.95 14.62
C ALA A 36 -6.30 2.40 13.68
N HIS A 37 -6.16 3.62 13.15
CA HIS A 37 -7.05 4.22 12.17
C HIS A 37 -6.28 4.56 10.90
N VAL A 38 -6.83 4.20 9.74
CA VAL A 38 -6.24 4.54 8.44
C VAL A 38 -6.61 5.99 8.11
N GLY A 39 -5.62 6.83 7.83
CA GLY A 39 -5.78 8.24 7.48
C GLY A 39 -5.11 8.60 6.16
N ASP A 40 -5.31 9.84 5.71
CA ASP A 40 -4.76 10.40 4.47
C ASP A 40 -5.17 9.69 3.16
N PHE A 41 -6.41 9.92 2.75
CA PHE A 41 -6.97 9.42 1.49
C PHE A 41 -6.66 10.33 0.29
N GLY A 42 -5.66 11.22 0.36
CA GLY A 42 -5.35 12.18 -0.69
C GLY A 42 -4.99 11.53 -2.04
N LEU A 43 -4.44 10.31 -2.01
CA LEU A 43 -4.14 9.51 -3.20
C LEU A 43 -5.15 8.39 -3.47
N ALA A 44 -6.21 8.28 -2.67
CA ALA A 44 -7.16 7.19 -2.80
C ALA A 44 -7.93 7.23 -4.14
N ARG A 45 -8.40 6.05 -4.57
CA ARG A 45 -9.12 5.86 -5.82
C ARG A 45 -10.37 5.01 -5.59
N LEU A 46 -11.46 5.42 -6.21
CA LEU A 46 -12.70 4.67 -6.26
C LEU A 46 -12.66 3.80 -7.52
N LEU A 47 -12.75 2.49 -7.35
CA LEU A 47 -12.82 1.51 -8.43
C LEU A 47 -14.27 1.00 -8.53
N PRO A 48 -15.02 1.43 -9.56
CA PRO A 48 -16.38 0.93 -9.78
C PRO A 48 -16.33 -0.57 -10.06
N LYS A 49 -17.20 -1.35 -9.40
CA LYS A 49 -17.38 -2.77 -9.70
C LYS A 49 -17.78 -2.91 -11.18
N PRO A 50 -17.19 -3.86 -11.94
CA PRO A 50 -17.48 -3.99 -13.37
C PRO A 50 -18.96 -4.37 -13.57
N VAL A 51 -19.78 -3.41 -13.99
CA VAL A 51 -21.18 -3.64 -14.34
C VAL A 51 -21.23 -4.10 -15.79
N ASN A 52 -21.10 -5.41 -16.05
CA ASN A 52 -21.46 -6.13 -17.30
C ASN A 52 -21.37 -5.35 -18.64
N THR A 53 -20.38 -4.49 -18.79
CA THR A 53 -20.15 -3.71 -20.01
C THR A 53 -18.65 -3.65 -20.19
N SER A 54 -18.20 -4.32 -21.25
CA SER A 54 -16.91 -4.16 -21.88
C SER A 54 -16.60 -2.67 -22.03
N SER A 55 -15.96 -2.11 -21.03
CA SER A 55 -15.46 -0.75 -21.08
C SER A 55 -14.14 -0.76 -20.34
N GLU A 56 -13.09 -0.60 -21.13
CA GLU A 56 -11.75 -0.23 -20.71
C GLU A 56 -11.91 0.90 -19.69
N GLN A 57 -11.84 0.55 -18.40
CA GLN A 57 -12.08 1.51 -17.33
C GLN A 57 -10.91 2.48 -17.37
N ARG A 58 -11.21 3.65 -17.94
CA ARG A 58 -10.29 4.72 -18.29
C ARG A 58 -9.21 4.90 -17.23
N THR A 59 -8.01 4.54 -17.63
CA THR A 59 -6.75 4.87 -16.97
C THR A 59 -6.73 6.38 -16.74
N SER A 60 -6.98 6.82 -15.50
CA SER A 60 -6.68 8.20 -15.13
C SER A 60 -5.16 8.31 -15.14
N SER A 61 -4.67 8.72 -16.31
CA SER A 61 -3.31 8.88 -16.76
C SER A 61 -2.68 10.11 -16.13
N THR A 62 -2.41 10.05 -14.84
CA THR A 62 -1.36 10.89 -14.27
C THR A 62 -0.09 10.06 -14.20
N ILE A 63 0.86 10.37 -15.07
CA ILE A 63 2.26 9.90 -15.08
C ILE A 63 2.97 10.53 -13.86
N ALA A 64 2.43 10.29 -12.67
CA ALA A 64 2.99 10.71 -11.41
C ALA A 64 3.13 9.43 -10.60
N ILE A 65 4.32 9.21 -10.04
CA ILE A 65 4.58 8.11 -9.12
C ILE A 65 3.51 8.17 -8.03
N LYS A 66 2.72 7.11 -7.89
CA LYS A 66 1.67 7.01 -6.86
C LYS A 66 2.26 6.32 -5.63
N GLY A 67 1.98 6.89 -4.46
CA GLY A 67 2.41 6.36 -3.18
C GLY A 67 3.79 6.84 -2.75
N SER A 68 4.23 6.32 -1.61
CA SER A 68 5.46 6.74 -0.95
C SER A 68 6.64 5.83 -1.28
N ILE A 69 7.82 6.43 -1.45
CA ILE A 69 9.08 5.71 -1.71
C ILE A 69 9.31 4.66 -0.62
N GLY A 70 9.65 3.45 -1.04
CA GLY A 70 9.89 2.30 -0.17
C GLY A 70 8.64 1.49 0.17
N TYR A 71 7.43 2.08 0.10
CA TYR A 71 6.17 1.39 0.40
C TYR A 71 5.36 1.08 -0.85
N ALA A 72 5.41 1.97 -1.85
CA ALA A 72 4.71 1.79 -3.11
C ALA A 72 5.27 0.58 -3.86
N VAL A 73 4.37 -0.14 -4.56
CA VAL A 73 4.76 -1.25 -5.44
C VAL A 73 5.71 -0.71 -6.51
N PRO A 74 6.85 -1.37 -6.78
CA PRO A 74 7.85 -0.87 -7.73
C PRO A 74 7.26 -0.49 -9.10
N GLU A 75 6.26 -1.23 -9.56
CA GLU A 75 5.59 -1.01 -10.84
C GLU A 75 4.65 0.21 -10.88
N TYR A 76 4.28 0.82 -9.74
CA TYR A 76 3.49 2.06 -9.75
C TYR A 76 4.27 3.24 -10.35
N GLY A 77 5.61 3.18 -10.34
CA GLY A 77 6.47 4.12 -11.08
C GLY A 77 6.42 3.95 -12.60
N MET A 78 5.85 2.85 -13.10
CA MET A 78 5.71 2.54 -14.53
C MET A 78 4.34 2.93 -15.10
N GLY A 79 3.54 3.67 -14.33
CA GLY A 79 2.21 4.15 -14.77
C GLY A 79 1.10 3.11 -14.62
N LEU A 80 1.29 2.07 -13.79
CA LEU A 80 0.24 1.10 -13.50
C LEU A 80 -0.99 1.77 -12.82
N ALA A 81 -2.16 1.16 -13.02
CA ALA A 81 -3.39 1.59 -12.36
C ALA A 81 -3.34 1.29 -10.86
N ALA A 82 -4.07 2.09 -10.08
CA ALA A 82 -4.29 1.81 -8.67
C ALA A 82 -5.03 0.46 -8.53
N SER A 83 -4.62 -0.35 -7.56
CA SER A 83 -5.13 -1.70 -7.35
C SER A 83 -5.10 -2.09 -5.88
N THR A 84 -6.01 -2.96 -5.47
CA THR A 84 -6.04 -3.52 -4.10
C THR A 84 -4.76 -4.29 -3.78
N GLN A 85 -4.14 -4.93 -4.78
CA GLN A 85 -2.86 -5.62 -4.60
C GLN A 85 -1.72 -4.65 -4.23
N GLY A 86 -1.75 -3.41 -4.73
CA GLY A 86 -0.74 -2.43 -4.36
C GLY A 86 -0.86 -1.92 -2.94
N ASP A 87 -2.09 -1.81 -2.44
CA ASP A 87 -2.34 -1.57 -1.02
C ASP A 87 -1.84 -2.75 -0.15
N VAL A 88 -2.10 -4.00 -0.57
CA VAL A 88 -1.62 -5.19 0.14
C VAL A 88 -0.09 -5.22 0.19
N TYR A 89 0.60 -4.89 -0.90
CA TYR A 89 2.06 -4.78 -0.91
C TYR A 89 2.56 -3.73 0.08
N SER A 90 1.97 -2.52 0.04
CA SER A 90 2.32 -1.42 0.94
C SER A 90 2.10 -1.80 2.41
N TYR A 91 0.99 -2.50 2.71
CA TYR A 91 0.70 -3.07 4.02
C TYR A 91 1.78 -4.08 4.46
N CYS A 92 2.24 -4.96 3.56
CA CYS A 92 3.31 -5.91 3.86
C CYS A 92 4.62 -5.20 4.21
N ILE A 93 5.03 -4.18 3.45
CA ILE A 93 6.23 -3.39 3.79
C ILE A 93 6.10 -2.74 5.18
N LEU A 94 4.94 -2.15 5.47
CA LEU A 94 4.65 -1.57 6.78
C LEU A 94 4.78 -2.60 7.91
N LEU A 95 4.27 -3.83 7.72
CA LEU A 95 4.47 -4.93 8.66
C LEU A 95 5.96 -5.28 8.83
N LEU A 96 6.72 -5.38 7.74
CA LEU A 96 8.14 -5.69 7.79
C LEU A 96 8.92 -4.61 8.55
N GLU A 97 8.60 -3.34 8.36
CA GLU A 97 9.21 -2.24 9.13
C GLU A 97 8.92 -2.39 10.62
N MET A 98 7.67 -2.68 11.00
CA MET A 98 7.31 -2.88 12.41
C MET A 98 8.04 -4.06 13.04
N ILE A 99 8.23 -5.16 12.29
CA ILE A 99 8.91 -6.37 12.79
C ILE A 99 10.42 -6.15 12.90
N THR A 100 11.03 -5.50 11.89
CA THR A 100 12.48 -5.33 11.82
C THR A 100 12.98 -4.09 12.57
N GLY A 101 12.10 -3.12 12.83
CA GLY A 101 12.46 -1.79 13.30
C GLY A 101 13.23 -0.96 12.26
N ARG A 102 13.23 -1.37 10.99
CA ARG A 102 14.00 -0.72 9.90
C ARG A 102 13.07 -0.09 8.90
N ARG A 103 13.30 1.19 8.61
CA ARG A 103 12.56 1.91 7.57
C ARG A 103 12.94 1.37 6.20
N PRO A 104 12.00 1.21 5.25
CA PRO A 104 12.36 0.78 3.89
C PRO A 104 13.29 1.77 3.15
N THR A 105 13.49 2.97 3.68
CA THR A 105 14.40 4.00 3.16
C THR A 105 15.68 4.16 4.00
N ASP A 106 16.01 3.21 4.86
CA ASP A 106 17.26 3.22 5.64
C ASP A 106 18.48 3.19 4.71
N ASP A 107 19.53 3.96 5.04
CA ASP A 107 20.76 4.09 4.23
C ASP A 107 21.50 2.76 4.03
N MET A 108 21.20 1.75 4.84
CA MET A 108 21.75 0.41 4.64
C MET A 108 21.21 -0.29 3.38
N PHE A 109 20.07 0.15 2.86
CA PHE A 109 19.42 -0.40 1.67
C PHE A 109 19.96 0.29 0.42
N VAL A 110 21.02 -0.29 -0.14
CA VAL A 110 21.73 0.23 -1.32
C VAL A 110 21.75 -0.81 -2.44
N GLY A 111 21.62 -0.35 -3.68
CA GLY A 111 21.60 -1.22 -4.86
C GLY A 111 20.33 -2.07 -4.89
N ASP A 112 20.49 -3.39 -4.98
CA ASP A 112 19.37 -4.35 -5.07
C ASP A 112 18.86 -4.83 -3.69
N LEU A 113 19.41 -4.28 -2.60
CA LEU A 113 18.97 -4.61 -1.25
C LEU A 113 17.86 -3.65 -0.83
N ASP A 114 16.65 -4.18 -0.69
CA ASP A 114 15.50 -3.51 -0.07
C ASP A 114 15.07 -4.26 1.20
N LEU A 115 14.09 -3.71 1.92
CA LEU A 115 13.58 -4.30 3.16
C LEU A 115 13.02 -5.72 2.96
N HIS A 116 12.38 -5.97 1.82
CA HIS A 116 11.80 -7.28 1.50
C HIS A 116 12.90 -8.33 1.30
N ASN A 117 13.92 -8.02 0.51
CA ASN A 117 15.05 -8.90 0.23
C ASN A 117 15.95 -9.07 1.46
N TYR A 118 16.07 -8.05 2.30
CA TYR A 118 16.75 -8.15 3.60
C TYR A 118 16.09 -9.19 4.50
N VAL A 119 14.77 -9.12 4.66
CA VAL A 119 14.03 -10.09 5.49
C VAL A 119 14.09 -11.48 4.87
N ASN A 120 13.91 -11.61 3.55
CA ASN A 120 14.01 -12.91 2.89
C ASN A 120 15.37 -13.58 3.09
N ARG A 121 16.48 -12.81 3.05
CA ARG A 121 17.81 -13.36 3.32
C ARG A 121 17.93 -13.86 4.77
N ALA A 122 17.41 -13.12 5.73
CA ALA A 122 17.46 -13.49 7.15
C ALA A 122 16.60 -14.72 7.50
N LEU A 123 15.55 -15.02 6.72
CA LEU A 123 14.70 -16.20 6.91
C LEU A 123 15.29 -17.50 6.32
N HIS A 124 16.29 -17.37 5.45
CA HIS A 124 16.98 -18.50 4.82
C HIS A 124 18.35 -18.81 5.45
N GLU A 125 18.69 -18.14 6.56
CA GLU A 125 19.78 -18.49 7.48
C GLU A 125 19.30 -19.46 8.57
#